data_AF-A0A935UX83-F1
#
_entry.id   AF-A0A935UX83-F1
#
_cell.length_a   1.000
_cell.length_b   1.000
_cell.length_c   1.000
_cell.angle_alpha   90.00
_cell.angle_beta   90.00
_cell.angle_gamma   90.00
#
_symmetry.space_group_name_H-M   'P 1'
#
loop_
_entity.id
_entity.type
_entity.pdbx_description
1 polymer ?
#
loop_
_entity_poly.entity_id
_entity_poly.type
_entity_poly.pdbx_seq_one_letter_code
_entity_poly.pdbx_strand_id
1 'polypeptide(L)'
;MNPSATEVCNTIDDDCDAAIDEDDAADAGAWYADSDGDGFGDADVAQLACEAPEGTVADATDCDDGETAVNPDAAEVCDGQDNNCDGAIDEASAADAATWYSDADEDGFGDASAPLVACDQPAGAVADSQDCDDGLAAVNPDATELCDGQDNDCDGDTDEPDAADAATWYSDDDGDGYGDGGAPVLGCDAPTGTVADATDCDDDDVSVNPGEAEVYYDGVDADCDEASDYDADGDGDDAELYGGGDCDDGDAGAYTGLNCRPDPGCVSVSLTTLASKDPSGGSDLVFDDSCAAYVSSLISGTDYVYKIAADGTATVITGYSNYNIPAMTLSPAGKVVVSHNDNSTNAVGQQGSGTTISNLVTGTFSSGSSWANSYMNYCSSSIAVDDANCAWTPNFSGKGTLVCANLSTGAKSTLLTLSDRIEGVYVGPDGGLYASAGKVLYTVDTSAATSVALYTASATILDLVVDYNGDVYLETTGNEILHYDASSATASVYDTVSGDGKLAISPDGRLVRLILNPPSAATYEEWTLGD
;
A
#
# COMPACT_ATOMS: atom_id res chain seq x y z
N MET A 1 71.54 101.54 -29.29
CA MET A 1 72.23 102.05 -30.50
C MET A 1 73.70 102.50 -30.26
N ASN A 2 74.60 101.55 -30.04
CA ASN A 2 76.06 101.70 -30.23
C ASN A 2 76.72 100.33 -30.46
N PRO A 3 77.88 100.20 -31.15
CA PRO A 3 78.62 98.94 -31.46
C PRO A 3 78.98 97.99 -30.32
N SER A 4 78.53 98.22 -29.10
CA SER A 4 78.72 97.35 -27.94
C SER A 4 77.49 97.33 -27.03
N ALA A 5 76.34 97.77 -27.52
CA ALA A 5 75.06 97.55 -26.86
C ALA A 5 74.71 96.07 -26.90
N THR A 6 73.95 95.61 -25.92
CA THR A 6 73.33 94.28 -25.96
C THR A 6 72.06 94.40 -26.77
N GLU A 7 71.90 93.56 -27.78
CA GLU A 7 70.70 93.51 -28.61
C GLU A 7 69.49 93.05 -27.76
N VAL A 8 68.35 93.68 -28.02
CA VAL A 8 67.06 93.36 -27.39
C VAL A 8 65.96 93.45 -28.44
N CYS A 9 64.96 92.57 -28.36
CA CYS A 9 63.87 92.43 -29.31
C CYS A 9 62.91 93.64 -29.28
N ASN A 10 63.29 94.74 -29.92
CA ASN A 10 62.57 96.02 -29.84
C ASN A 10 62.37 96.72 -31.19
N THR A 11 62.65 96.03 -32.30
CA THR A 11 62.56 96.52 -33.70
C THR A 11 63.61 97.57 -34.07
N ILE A 12 64.65 97.72 -33.24
CA ILE A 12 65.75 98.66 -33.43
C ILE A 12 67.07 97.89 -33.36
N ASP A 13 67.90 98.07 -34.38
CA ASP A 13 69.32 97.66 -34.40
C ASP A 13 70.08 98.39 -33.26
N ASP A 14 70.21 97.72 -32.13
CA ASP A 14 70.69 98.33 -30.89
C ASP A 14 72.22 98.37 -30.85
N ASP A 15 72.88 97.45 -31.52
CA ASP A 15 74.33 97.40 -31.61
C ASP A 15 74.92 98.02 -32.91
N CYS A 16 74.08 98.40 -33.87
CA CYS A 16 74.46 99.03 -35.15
C CYS A 16 75.32 98.15 -36.08
N ASP A 17 75.17 96.83 -36.03
CA ASP A 17 75.86 95.88 -36.92
C ASP A 17 75.12 95.61 -38.26
N ALA A 18 73.93 96.21 -38.41
CA ALA A 18 72.99 96.11 -39.53
C ALA A 18 72.09 94.86 -39.56
N ALA A 19 72.12 94.00 -38.55
CA ALA A 19 70.99 93.16 -38.17
C ALA A 19 70.02 93.96 -37.29
N ILE A 20 68.72 93.64 -37.34
CA ILE A 20 67.71 94.21 -36.45
C ILE A 20 67.13 93.00 -35.71
N ASP A 21 67.18 93.00 -34.37
CA ASP A 21 66.60 91.96 -33.52
C ASP A 21 67.12 90.54 -33.84
N GLU A 22 68.36 90.26 -33.43
CA GLU A 22 69.04 88.99 -33.67
C GLU A 22 68.46 87.85 -32.81
N ASP A 23 68.59 86.61 -33.29
CA ASP A 23 68.08 85.40 -32.60
C ASP A 23 68.74 85.18 -31.21
N ASP A 24 69.92 85.74 -30.96
CA ASP A 24 70.62 85.72 -29.67
C ASP A 24 70.48 87.00 -28.84
N ALA A 25 69.49 87.85 -29.16
CA ALA A 25 69.11 89.01 -28.34
C ALA A 25 68.82 88.61 -26.88
N ALA A 26 69.15 89.49 -25.93
CA ALA A 26 69.16 89.14 -24.51
C ALA A 26 67.77 88.87 -23.91
N ASP A 27 66.70 89.34 -24.56
CA ASP A 27 65.30 89.10 -24.22
C ASP A 27 64.56 88.29 -25.30
N ALA A 28 65.29 87.58 -26.17
CA ALA A 28 64.70 86.62 -27.10
C ALA A 28 63.88 85.57 -26.34
N GLY A 29 62.64 85.36 -26.79
CA GLY A 29 61.74 84.34 -26.26
C GLY A 29 62.16 82.95 -26.74
N ALA A 30 61.88 81.93 -25.94
CA ALA A 30 61.96 80.55 -26.39
C ALA A 30 60.71 80.21 -27.22
N TRP A 31 60.94 79.63 -28.39
CA TRP A 31 59.95 79.07 -29.29
C TRP A 31 60.23 77.60 -29.48
N TYR A 32 59.19 76.77 -29.42
CA TYR A 32 59.26 75.32 -29.42
C TYR A 32 58.69 74.81 -30.74
N ALA A 33 59.29 73.78 -31.33
CA ALA A 33 58.76 73.16 -32.55
C ALA A 33 57.32 72.70 -32.32
N ASP A 34 56.45 73.00 -33.29
CA ASP A 34 55.05 72.58 -33.37
C ASP A 34 54.91 71.80 -34.70
N SER A 35 55.33 70.54 -34.66
CA SER A 35 55.51 69.73 -35.88
C SER A 35 54.20 69.19 -36.43
N ASP A 36 53.18 69.06 -35.58
CA ASP A 36 51.86 68.55 -35.95
C ASP A 36 50.79 69.64 -36.14
N GLY A 37 51.04 70.86 -35.65
CA GLY A 37 50.24 72.04 -35.87
C GLY A 37 49.04 72.20 -34.93
N ASP A 38 49.08 71.62 -33.73
CA ASP A 38 47.99 71.71 -32.75
C ASP A 38 48.05 72.95 -31.84
N GLY A 39 49.19 73.64 -31.84
CA GLY A 39 49.41 74.88 -31.11
C GLY A 39 50.20 74.73 -29.81
N PHE A 40 50.61 73.52 -29.45
CA PHE A 40 51.59 73.22 -28.40
C PHE A 40 52.91 72.79 -29.06
N GLY A 41 54.02 72.81 -28.31
CA GLY A 41 55.31 72.48 -28.89
C GLY A 41 56.27 71.74 -27.97
N ASP A 42 57.25 71.07 -28.58
CA ASP A 42 58.24 70.20 -27.92
C ASP A 42 59.24 71.00 -27.07
N ALA A 43 59.20 70.81 -25.75
CA ALA A 43 60.14 71.42 -24.80
C ALA A 43 61.63 71.09 -25.08
N ASP A 44 61.92 69.94 -25.68
CA ASP A 44 63.28 69.49 -26.01
C ASP A 44 63.80 70.12 -27.32
N VAL A 45 62.91 70.70 -28.15
CA VAL A 45 63.25 71.36 -29.42
C VAL A 45 62.94 72.85 -29.34
N ALA A 46 63.69 73.54 -28.46
CA ALA A 46 63.59 74.98 -28.28
C ALA A 46 64.62 75.76 -29.13
N GLN A 47 64.19 76.89 -29.68
CA GLN A 47 65.06 77.92 -30.27
C GLN A 47 64.73 79.31 -29.71
N LEU A 48 65.75 80.16 -29.57
CA LEU A 48 65.56 81.55 -29.17
C LEU A 48 65.35 82.40 -30.42
N ALA A 49 64.33 83.26 -30.40
CA ALA A 49 64.10 84.25 -31.45
C ALA A 49 63.21 85.39 -30.94
N CYS A 50 63.34 86.57 -31.57
CA CYS A 50 62.52 87.74 -31.24
C CYS A 50 61.08 87.65 -31.76
N GLU A 51 60.86 86.98 -32.90
CA GLU A 51 59.55 86.65 -33.46
C GLU A 51 59.45 85.14 -33.68
N ALA A 52 58.24 84.58 -33.62
CA ALA A 52 57.98 83.16 -33.80
C ALA A 52 58.51 82.67 -35.15
N PRO A 53 59.52 81.77 -35.19
CA PRO A 53 59.89 81.10 -36.41
C PRO A 53 58.74 80.26 -36.98
N GLU A 54 58.73 80.01 -38.29
CA GLU A 54 57.69 79.20 -38.94
C GLU A 54 57.69 77.77 -38.37
N GLY A 55 56.52 77.28 -37.97
CA GLY A 55 56.37 75.94 -37.36
C GLY A 55 56.80 75.89 -35.89
N THR A 56 56.70 77.00 -35.16
CA THR A 56 56.95 77.03 -33.71
C THR A 56 55.90 77.81 -32.93
N VAL A 57 55.74 77.46 -31.65
CA VAL A 57 54.83 78.12 -30.70
C VAL A 57 55.55 78.47 -29.40
N ALA A 58 54.93 79.32 -28.58
CA ALA A 58 55.51 79.75 -27.30
C ALA A 58 55.21 78.76 -26.16
N ASP A 59 54.19 77.92 -26.32
CA ASP A 59 53.83 76.91 -25.33
C ASP A 59 54.69 75.66 -25.50
N ALA A 60 55.17 75.10 -24.41
CA ALA A 60 56.17 74.02 -24.39
C ALA A 60 55.64 72.74 -23.73
N THR A 61 54.32 72.63 -23.64
CA THR A 61 53.63 71.65 -22.82
C THR A 61 53.19 70.42 -23.61
N ASP A 62 53.59 70.33 -24.88
CA ASP A 62 53.33 69.15 -25.70
C ASP A 62 54.19 67.97 -25.24
N CYS A 63 53.57 66.83 -25.05
CA CYS A 63 54.23 65.59 -24.68
C CYS A 63 54.49 64.66 -25.88
N ASP A 64 53.85 64.87 -27.03
CA ASP A 64 54.18 64.23 -28.32
C ASP A 64 53.87 65.15 -29.52
N ASP A 65 54.86 65.97 -29.89
CA ASP A 65 54.84 66.93 -31.03
C ASP A 65 54.61 66.28 -32.41
N GLY A 66 54.46 64.95 -32.47
CA GLY A 66 54.09 64.22 -33.68
C GLY A 66 52.59 63.94 -33.84
N GLU A 67 51.78 64.13 -32.80
CA GLU A 67 50.38 63.69 -32.74
C GLU A 67 49.41 64.75 -32.20
N THR A 68 48.65 65.40 -33.09
CA THR A 68 47.68 66.49 -32.76
C THR A 68 46.58 66.15 -31.73
N ALA A 69 46.49 64.89 -31.32
CA ALA A 69 45.55 64.39 -30.32
C ALA A 69 46.21 64.19 -28.95
N VAL A 70 47.50 64.49 -28.81
CA VAL A 70 48.31 64.32 -27.60
C VAL A 70 48.85 65.70 -27.21
N ASN A 71 48.05 66.45 -26.45
CA ASN A 71 48.39 67.79 -25.99
C ASN A 71 47.58 68.18 -24.75
N PRO A 72 47.96 69.24 -24.01
CA PRO A 72 47.29 69.65 -22.78
C PRO A 72 45.79 69.92 -22.84
N ASP A 73 45.25 70.20 -24.03
CA ASP A 73 43.83 70.47 -24.24
C ASP A 73 43.06 69.25 -24.80
N ALA A 74 43.75 68.14 -25.10
CA ALA A 74 43.12 66.93 -25.57
C ALA A 74 42.31 66.25 -24.47
N ALA A 75 41.26 65.51 -24.88
CA ALA A 75 40.52 64.67 -23.96
C ALA A 75 41.24 63.33 -23.83
N GLU A 76 41.45 62.90 -22.59
CA GLU A 76 42.00 61.58 -22.32
C GLU A 76 41.07 60.49 -22.85
N VAL A 77 41.63 59.46 -23.47
CA VAL A 77 40.95 58.24 -23.89
C VAL A 77 41.74 57.02 -23.42
N CYS A 78 41.06 55.90 -23.22
CA CYS A 78 41.66 54.66 -22.74
C CYS A 78 42.45 53.92 -23.85
N ASP A 79 43.56 54.50 -24.33
CA ASP A 79 44.36 54.00 -25.45
C ASP A 79 45.81 53.62 -25.09
N GLY A 80 46.22 53.79 -23.84
CA GLY A 80 47.57 53.51 -23.35
C GLY A 80 48.55 54.69 -23.47
N GLN A 81 48.06 55.88 -23.83
CA GLN A 81 48.83 57.12 -23.98
C GLN A 81 48.29 58.18 -23.02
N ASP A 82 49.15 59.11 -22.59
CA ASP A 82 48.74 60.32 -21.85
C ASP A 82 48.36 61.37 -22.90
N ASN A 83 47.09 61.39 -23.32
CA ASN A 83 46.66 62.29 -24.40
C ASN A 83 46.62 63.74 -23.91
N ASN A 84 46.32 63.98 -22.63
CA ASN A 84 46.16 65.33 -22.10
C ASN A 84 47.43 65.92 -21.46
N CYS A 85 48.56 65.22 -21.55
CA CYS A 85 49.87 65.59 -21.02
C CYS A 85 49.88 65.99 -19.53
N ASP A 86 49.00 65.42 -18.70
CA ASP A 86 48.93 65.72 -17.26
C ASP A 86 49.81 64.80 -16.38
N GLY A 87 50.39 63.77 -17.01
CA GLY A 87 51.27 62.78 -16.41
C GLY A 87 50.56 61.53 -15.89
N ALA A 88 49.24 61.43 -16.01
CA ALA A 88 48.48 60.19 -15.87
C ALA A 88 48.23 59.57 -17.26
N ILE A 89 48.22 58.23 -17.31
CA ILE A 89 47.86 57.48 -18.51
C ILE A 89 46.55 56.78 -18.20
N ASP A 90 45.55 56.93 -19.06
CA ASP A 90 44.27 56.21 -18.99
C ASP A 90 43.56 56.35 -17.63
N GLU A 91 43.47 57.55 -17.06
CA GLU A 91 42.81 57.73 -15.75
C GLU A 91 41.27 57.68 -15.83
N ALA A 92 40.62 57.61 -14.66
CA ALA A 92 39.16 57.47 -14.58
C ALA A 92 38.35 58.66 -15.15
N SER A 93 39.00 59.78 -15.46
CA SER A 93 38.38 60.91 -16.18
C SER A 93 38.38 60.75 -17.70
N ALA A 94 39.02 59.72 -18.26
CA ALA A 94 39.02 59.43 -19.67
C ALA A 94 37.60 59.34 -20.23
N ALA A 95 37.41 59.89 -21.43
CA ALA A 95 36.10 60.11 -22.03
C ALA A 95 35.34 58.81 -22.33
N ASP A 96 36.06 57.71 -22.52
CA ASP A 96 35.56 56.36 -22.81
C ASP A 96 35.84 55.35 -21.68
N ALA A 97 36.20 55.82 -20.48
CA ALA A 97 36.32 54.97 -19.31
C ALA A 97 35.02 54.19 -19.05
N ALA A 98 35.14 52.87 -18.89
CA ALA A 98 34.01 52.00 -18.65
C ALA A 98 33.57 52.04 -17.18
N THR A 99 32.29 51.74 -16.95
CA THR A 99 31.76 51.49 -15.61
C THR A 99 31.85 50.00 -15.29
N TRP A 100 32.37 49.70 -14.12
CA TRP A 100 32.52 48.38 -13.53
C TRP A 100 31.79 48.35 -12.18
N TYR A 101 31.42 47.16 -11.73
CA TYR A 101 30.67 46.92 -10.49
C TYR A 101 31.41 45.89 -9.66
N SER A 102 31.48 46.08 -8.35
CA SER A 102 32.11 45.10 -7.44
C SER A 102 31.44 43.74 -7.62
N ASP A 103 32.26 42.69 -7.67
CA ASP A 103 31.86 41.27 -7.72
C ASP A 103 32.62 40.59 -6.57
N ALA A 104 32.01 40.63 -5.37
CA ALA A 104 32.68 40.27 -4.12
C ALA A 104 32.60 38.78 -3.80
N ASP A 105 31.68 38.04 -4.43
CA ASP A 105 31.54 36.58 -4.30
C ASP A 105 32.05 35.79 -5.52
N GLU A 106 32.48 36.48 -6.57
CA GLU A 106 33.12 35.96 -7.77
C GLU A 106 32.19 35.11 -8.67
N ASP A 107 30.90 35.45 -8.74
CA ASP A 107 29.92 34.74 -9.58
C ASP A 107 29.75 35.31 -11.00
N GLY A 108 30.29 36.51 -11.25
CA GLY A 108 30.28 37.17 -12.55
C GLY A 108 29.22 38.26 -12.70
N PHE A 109 28.39 38.49 -11.70
CA PHE A 109 27.48 39.63 -11.58
C PHE A 109 28.05 40.63 -10.56
N GLY A 110 27.57 41.88 -10.59
CA GLY A 110 28.11 42.89 -9.69
C GLY A 110 27.09 43.88 -9.14
N ASP A 111 27.45 44.51 -8.03
CA ASP A 111 26.58 45.41 -7.26
C ASP A 111 26.39 46.77 -7.96
N ALA A 112 25.16 47.02 -8.44
CA ALA A 112 24.75 48.29 -9.04
C ALA A 112 24.87 49.51 -8.09
N SER A 113 24.95 49.30 -6.78
CA SER A 113 24.95 50.36 -5.76
C SER A 113 26.29 51.11 -5.66
N ALA A 114 27.38 50.52 -6.17
CA ALA A 114 28.73 51.06 -6.04
C ALA A 114 29.54 51.00 -7.36
N PRO A 115 29.17 51.76 -8.40
CA PRO A 115 29.90 51.75 -9.66
C PRO A 115 31.31 52.33 -9.53
N LEU A 116 32.26 51.71 -10.20
CA LEU A 116 33.66 52.10 -10.35
C LEU A 116 33.91 52.49 -11.81
N VAL A 117 34.53 53.65 -12.06
CA VAL A 117 34.90 54.07 -13.42
C VAL A 117 36.39 53.84 -13.62
N ALA A 118 36.76 53.10 -14.66
CA ALA A 118 38.15 52.79 -14.99
C ALA A 118 38.29 52.35 -16.45
N CYS A 119 39.46 52.62 -17.05
CA CYS A 119 39.80 52.14 -18.40
C CYS A 119 39.97 50.62 -18.47
N ASP A 120 40.67 50.05 -17.49
CA ASP A 120 40.83 48.61 -17.32
C ASP A 120 39.91 48.06 -16.23
N GLN A 121 39.50 46.80 -16.36
CA GLN A 121 38.71 46.07 -15.35
C GLN A 121 39.45 46.07 -14.00
N PRO A 122 38.89 46.71 -12.95
CA PRO A 122 39.42 46.59 -11.60
C PRO A 122 39.37 45.14 -11.12
N ALA A 123 40.35 44.73 -10.31
CA ALA A 123 40.33 43.40 -9.71
C ALA A 123 39.12 43.23 -8.78
N GLY A 124 38.34 42.15 -8.97
CA GLY A 124 37.11 41.90 -8.21
C GLY A 124 35.94 42.78 -8.63
N ALA A 125 35.90 43.20 -9.90
CA ALA A 125 34.77 43.94 -10.47
C ALA A 125 34.42 43.40 -11.86
N VAL A 126 33.16 43.47 -12.27
CA VAL A 126 32.64 43.03 -13.57
C VAL A 126 31.85 44.14 -14.26
N ALA A 127 31.56 43.98 -15.55
CA ALA A 127 30.78 44.97 -16.31
C ALA A 127 29.26 44.85 -16.09
N ASP A 128 28.82 43.67 -15.65
CA ASP A 128 27.42 43.40 -15.31
C ASP A 128 27.06 44.05 -13.96
N SER A 129 25.80 44.47 -13.80
CA SER A 129 25.30 45.19 -12.63
C SER A 129 24.01 44.59 -12.07
N GLN A 130 23.72 43.33 -12.37
CA GLN A 130 22.41 42.73 -12.10
C GLN A 130 22.39 41.88 -10.83
N ASP A 131 23.43 41.97 -10.01
CA ASP A 131 23.49 41.26 -8.72
C ASP A 131 22.64 41.97 -7.66
N CYS A 132 21.77 41.21 -7.00
CA CYS A 132 20.94 41.67 -5.90
C CYS A 132 21.53 41.37 -4.51
N ASP A 133 22.51 40.48 -4.37
CA ASP A 133 23.31 40.25 -3.15
C ASP A 133 24.76 39.79 -3.47
N ASP A 134 25.64 40.79 -3.70
CA ASP A 134 27.10 40.66 -3.96
C ASP A 134 27.91 39.89 -2.88
N GLY A 135 27.26 39.44 -1.81
CA GLY A 135 27.86 38.58 -0.80
C GLY A 135 27.61 37.09 -1.00
N LEU A 136 26.77 36.69 -1.95
CA LEU A 136 26.23 35.34 -2.11
C LEU A 136 26.15 34.90 -3.59
N ALA A 137 27.15 34.13 -4.03
CA ALA A 137 27.23 33.59 -5.39
C ALA A 137 26.08 32.67 -5.86
N ALA A 138 25.08 32.44 -5.00
CA ALA A 138 23.85 31.71 -5.29
C ALA A 138 22.64 32.65 -5.47
N VAL A 139 22.86 33.96 -5.45
CA VAL A 139 21.84 35.01 -5.55
C VAL A 139 22.24 35.94 -6.70
N ASN A 140 21.83 35.61 -7.92
CA ASN A 140 22.15 36.33 -9.14
C ASN A 140 21.17 35.96 -10.27
N PRO A 141 21.11 36.74 -11.37
CA PRO A 141 20.18 36.49 -12.49
C PRO A 141 20.18 35.11 -13.15
N ASP A 142 21.25 34.33 -12.98
CA ASP A 142 21.36 32.97 -13.52
C ASP A 142 21.14 31.88 -12.46
N ALA A 143 20.86 32.26 -11.22
CA ALA A 143 20.57 31.34 -10.13
C ALA A 143 19.22 30.63 -10.33
N THR A 144 19.01 29.57 -9.56
CA THR A 144 17.73 28.85 -9.55
C THR A 144 16.95 29.28 -8.32
N GLU A 145 15.73 29.73 -8.53
CA GLU A 145 14.83 30.13 -7.44
C GLU A 145 14.48 28.95 -6.53
N LEU A 146 14.53 29.21 -5.23
CA LEU A 146 14.19 28.29 -4.14
C LEU A 146 13.17 28.93 -3.20
N CYS A 147 12.37 28.10 -2.53
CA CYS A 147 11.44 28.52 -1.48
C CYS A 147 12.17 28.77 -0.14
N ASP A 148 13.13 29.69 -0.11
CA ASP A 148 13.99 29.96 1.05
C ASP A 148 13.84 31.36 1.68
N GLY A 149 12.95 32.19 1.12
CA GLY A 149 12.68 33.56 1.55
C GLY A 149 13.61 34.60 0.94
N GLN A 150 14.38 34.23 -0.10
CA GLN A 150 15.25 35.12 -0.88
C GLN A 150 14.85 35.08 -2.34
N ASP A 151 15.00 36.21 -3.02
CA ASP A 151 14.95 36.33 -4.48
C ASP A 151 16.32 35.86 -4.99
N ASN A 152 16.45 34.57 -5.32
CA ASN A 152 17.73 33.99 -5.72
C ASN A 152 18.09 34.40 -7.14
N ASP A 153 17.13 34.52 -8.05
CA ASP A 153 17.38 34.85 -9.45
C ASP A 153 17.25 36.35 -9.80
N CYS A 154 17.14 37.20 -8.78
CA CYS A 154 17.14 38.66 -8.88
C CYS A 154 16.09 39.23 -9.86
N ASP A 155 14.97 38.54 -10.06
CA ASP A 155 13.93 38.96 -10.99
C ASP A 155 12.92 39.95 -10.35
N GLY A 156 12.95 40.05 -9.02
CA GLY A 156 12.15 40.94 -8.18
C GLY A 156 10.95 40.30 -7.49
N ASP A 157 10.65 39.03 -7.76
CA ASP A 157 9.73 38.20 -7.00
C ASP A 157 10.52 37.34 -5.98
N THR A 158 9.87 36.92 -4.91
CA THR A 158 10.51 36.12 -3.85
C THR A 158 9.70 34.85 -3.68
N ASP A 159 10.36 33.69 -3.69
CA ASP A 159 9.74 32.36 -3.51
C ASP A 159 8.63 32.10 -4.54
N GLU A 160 9.01 32.02 -5.82
CA GLU A 160 8.06 31.82 -6.92
C GLU A 160 7.31 30.47 -6.84
N PRO A 161 6.07 30.40 -7.37
CA PRO A 161 5.29 29.17 -7.33
C PRO A 161 5.94 27.97 -8.06
N ASP A 162 6.80 28.23 -9.05
CA ASP A 162 7.54 27.22 -9.81
C ASP A 162 9.03 27.14 -9.44
N ALA A 163 9.40 27.67 -8.27
CA ALA A 163 10.71 27.45 -7.65
C ALA A 163 11.08 25.96 -7.63
N ALA A 164 12.37 25.65 -7.70
CA ALA A 164 12.84 24.29 -7.94
C ALA A 164 12.49 23.29 -6.83
N ASP A 165 12.26 23.77 -5.61
CA ASP A 165 11.82 23.00 -4.44
C ASP A 165 10.39 23.32 -4.00
N ALA A 166 9.59 23.98 -4.84
CA ALA A 166 8.17 24.22 -4.60
C ALA A 166 7.42 22.92 -4.32
N ALA A 167 6.58 22.95 -3.27
CA ALA A 167 5.74 21.84 -2.91
C ALA A 167 4.59 21.67 -3.92
N THR A 168 4.06 20.46 -4.00
CA THR A 168 2.86 20.16 -4.78
C THR A 168 1.64 20.20 -3.88
N TRP A 169 0.58 20.88 -4.32
CA TRP A 169 -0.67 21.06 -3.61
C TRP A 169 -1.85 20.63 -4.48
N TYR A 170 -2.89 20.08 -3.86
CA TYR A 170 -4.07 19.49 -4.48
C TYR A 170 -5.31 20.23 -4.01
N SER A 171 -6.32 20.41 -4.87
CA SER A 171 -7.58 21.09 -4.48
C SER A 171 -8.24 20.34 -3.34
N ASP A 172 -8.79 21.07 -2.38
CA ASP A 172 -9.58 20.56 -1.24
C ASP A 172 -10.88 21.39 -1.24
N ASP A 173 -11.78 21.05 -2.15
CA ASP A 173 -12.97 21.85 -2.47
C ASP A 173 -14.06 21.72 -1.40
N ASP A 174 -14.12 20.58 -0.70
CA ASP A 174 -15.06 20.32 0.39
C ASP A 174 -14.52 20.63 1.82
N GLY A 175 -13.20 20.73 1.98
CA GLY A 175 -12.54 21.13 3.22
C GLY A 175 -12.32 20.02 4.24
N ASP A 176 -12.23 18.76 3.84
CA ASP A 176 -11.96 17.62 4.73
C ASP A 176 -10.47 17.42 5.06
N GLY A 177 -9.57 18.01 4.27
CA GLY A 177 -8.12 17.95 4.45
C GLY A 177 -7.39 16.95 3.54
N TYR A 178 -8.10 16.26 2.66
CA TYR A 178 -7.58 15.49 1.53
C TYR A 178 -7.84 16.28 0.24
N GLY A 179 -7.15 15.93 -0.85
CA GLY A 179 -7.33 16.68 -2.08
C GLY A 179 -7.25 15.85 -3.36
N ASP A 180 -7.84 16.38 -4.43
CA ASP A 180 -7.94 15.73 -5.74
C ASP A 180 -6.57 15.64 -6.45
N GLY A 181 -6.13 14.43 -6.74
CA GLY A 181 -4.92 14.13 -7.52
C GLY A 181 -4.97 14.57 -8.99
N GLY A 182 -6.11 15.01 -9.51
CA GLY A 182 -6.37 15.29 -10.92
C GLY A 182 -5.70 16.54 -11.51
N ALA A 183 -5.41 17.56 -10.69
CA ALA A 183 -4.85 18.84 -11.16
C ALA A 183 -3.99 19.56 -10.11
N PRO A 184 -2.78 19.03 -9.78
CA PRO A 184 -1.92 19.67 -8.79
C PRO A 184 -1.40 21.04 -9.24
N VAL A 185 -1.18 21.91 -8.26
CA VAL A 185 -0.49 23.20 -8.41
C VAL A 185 0.80 23.19 -7.61
N LEU A 186 1.81 23.93 -8.08
CA LEU A 186 3.05 24.13 -7.34
C LEU A 186 2.98 25.42 -6.51
N GLY A 187 3.66 25.42 -5.37
CA GLY A 187 3.81 26.62 -4.54
C GLY A 187 4.72 26.39 -3.34
N CYS A 188 5.46 27.44 -2.96
CA CYS A 188 6.26 27.45 -1.74
C CYS A 188 5.41 27.38 -0.46
N ASP A 189 4.25 28.05 -0.48
CA ASP A 189 3.21 27.96 0.53
C ASP A 189 1.94 27.37 -0.08
N ALA A 190 1.11 26.74 0.76
CA ALA A 190 -0.20 26.19 0.38
C ALA A 190 -1.10 27.27 -0.22
N PRO A 191 -1.48 27.18 -1.51
CA PRO A 191 -2.54 28.02 -2.06
C PRO A 191 -3.85 27.85 -1.28
N THR A 192 -4.70 28.89 -1.32
CA THR A 192 -5.99 28.83 -0.63
C THR A 192 -6.89 27.76 -1.23
N GLY A 193 -7.45 26.87 -0.38
CA GLY A 193 -8.29 25.76 -0.82
C GLY A 193 -7.49 24.58 -1.38
N THR A 194 -6.26 24.38 -0.91
CA THR A 194 -5.44 23.25 -1.31
C THR A 194 -4.74 22.61 -0.12
N VAL A 195 -4.41 21.33 -0.25
CA VAL A 195 -3.69 20.52 0.75
C VAL A 195 -2.57 19.70 0.08
N ALA A 196 -1.66 19.16 0.88
CA ALA A 196 -0.52 18.39 0.38
C ALA A 196 -0.87 16.91 0.11
N ASP A 197 -1.99 16.43 0.67
CA ASP A 197 -2.46 15.07 0.48
C ASP A 197 -3.30 14.98 -0.81
N ALA A 198 -3.15 13.88 -1.55
CA ALA A 198 -3.68 13.71 -2.91
C ALA A 198 -4.61 12.50 -3.04
N THR A 199 -5.12 12.03 -1.90
CA THR A 199 -5.77 10.73 -1.77
C THR A 199 -7.29 10.83 -1.73
N ASP A 200 -7.86 11.99 -2.02
CA ASP A 200 -9.29 12.16 -2.11
C ASP A 200 -9.82 11.53 -3.42
N CYS A 201 -10.88 10.74 -3.31
CA CYS A 201 -11.56 10.12 -4.44
C CYS A 201 -12.85 10.85 -4.86
N ASP A 202 -13.38 11.77 -4.04
CA ASP A 202 -14.51 12.65 -4.37
C ASP A 202 -14.41 14.02 -3.65
N ASP A 203 -13.61 14.93 -4.20
CA ASP A 203 -13.33 16.30 -3.72
C ASP A 203 -14.56 17.24 -3.62
N ASP A 204 -15.75 16.75 -4.00
CA ASP A 204 -17.03 17.45 -3.83
C ASP A 204 -17.80 16.97 -2.55
N ASP A 205 -17.33 15.93 -1.84
CA ASP A 205 -18.02 15.30 -0.70
C ASP A 205 -17.11 14.92 0.50
N VAL A 206 -17.17 15.76 1.53
CA VAL A 206 -16.45 15.66 2.82
C VAL A 206 -16.60 14.32 3.57
N SER A 207 -17.51 13.44 3.12
CA SER A 207 -17.74 12.11 3.67
C SER A 207 -17.15 10.96 2.85
N VAL A 208 -16.36 11.27 1.83
CA VAL A 208 -15.69 10.31 0.94
C VAL A 208 -14.21 10.61 0.89
N ASN A 209 -13.44 10.05 1.82
CA ASN A 209 -12.00 10.26 1.93
C ASN A 209 -11.33 9.16 2.78
N PRO A 210 -9.99 8.99 2.71
CA PRO A 210 -9.28 7.93 3.45
C PRO A 210 -9.33 7.98 4.98
N GLY A 211 -9.89 9.05 5.55
CA GLY A 211 -10.13 9.18 6.98
C GLY A 211 -11.48 8.64 7.44
N GLU A 212 -12.40 8.40 6.51
CA GLU A 212 -13.75 7.92 6.81
C GLU A 212 -13.79 6.40 7.02
N ALA A 213 -14.89 5.92 7.58
CA ALA A 213 -15.11 4.50 7.81
C ALA A 213 -16.15 4.00 6.81
N GLU A 214 -15.85 2.87 6.18
CA GLU A 214 -16.73 2.27 5.18
C GLU A 214 -18.13 1.94 5.75
N VAL A 215 -19.15 2.24 4.96
CA VAL A 215 -20.55 1.88 5.20
C VAL A 215 -21.00 0.96 4.07
N TYR A 216 -20.69 -0.32 4.26
CA TYR A 216 -21.01 -1.37 3.29
C TYR A 216 -22.46 -1.34 2.78
N TYR A 217 -22.58 -1.68 1.50
CA TYR A 217 -23.79 -1.85 0.70
C TYR A 217 -24.55 -0.57 0.32
N ASP A 218 -23.93 0.60 0.41
CA ASP A 218 -24.54 1.87 -0.03
C ASP A 218 -24.11 2.30 -1.44
N GLY A 219 -23.13 1.61 -2.01
CA GLY A 219 -22.58 1.79 -3.36
C GLY A 219 -21.50 2.86 -3.47
N VAL A 220 -21.01 3.38 -2.36
CA VAL A 220 -19.91 4.36 -2.27
C VAL A 220 -18.69 3.65 -1.68
N ASP A 221 -17.51 3.98 -2.20
CA ASP A 221 -16.23 3.63 -1.57
C ASP A 221 -15.85 4.86 -0.73
N ALA A 222 -16.22 4.85 0.55
CA ALA A 222 -16.16 6.03 1.41
C ALA A 222 -14.75 6.28 1.93
N ASP A 223 -13.91 5.25 2.04
CA ASP A 223 -12.53 5.37 2.51
C ASP A 223 -11.47 5.34 1.40
N CYS A 224 -11.91 5.37 0.13
CA CYS A 224 -11.07 5.44 -1.06
C CYS A 224 -9.99 4.35 -1.12
N ASP A 225 -10.25 3.17 -0.53
CA ASP A 225 -9.28 2.07 -0.47
C ASP A 225 -9.40 1.09 -1.65
N GLU A 226 -10.36 1.34 -2.56
CA GLU A 226 -10.73 0.51 -3.71
C GLU A 226 -11.26 -0.88 -3.35
N ALA A 227 -11.57 -1.15 -2.07
CA ALA A 227 -12.25 -2.36 -1.67
C ALA A 227 -13.69 -2.40 -2.21
N SER A 228 -14.23 -3.61 -2.30
CA SER A 228 -15.62 -3.76 -2.72
C SER A 228 -16.54 -3.35 -1.57
N ASP A 229 -17.42 -2.39 -1.82
CA ASP A 229 -18.56 -2.05 -0.95
C ASP A 229 -19.48 -3.27 -0.66
N TYR A 230 -19.32 -4.35 -1.43
CA TYR A 230 -20.08 -5.59 -1.30
C TYR A 230 -19.29 -6.76 -0.70
N ASP A 231 -18.13 -6.51 -0.09
CA ASP A 231 -17.27 -7.48 0.61
C ASP A 231 -16.99 -6.97 2.04
N ALA A 232 -17.96 -7.14 2.93
CA ALA A 232 -17.95 -6.53 4.26
C ALA A 232 -17.06 -7.26 5.26
N ASP A 233 -16.73 -8.53 5.01
CA ASP A 233 -15.81 -9.30 5.84
C ASP A 233 -14.37 -9.34 5.32
N GLY A 234 -14.14 -8.81 4.11
CA GLY A 234 -12.83 -8.56 3.51
C GLY A 234 -12.13 -9.82 3.03
N ASP A 235 -12.90 -10.81 2.59
CA ASP A 235 -12.41 -12.12 2.17
C ASP A 235 -12.10 -12.21 0.66
N GLY A 236 -12.56 -11.20 -0.10
CA GLY A 236 -12.33 -11.01 -1.52
C GLY A 236 -13.44 -11.52 -2.44
N ASP A 237 -14.56 -12.01 -1.90
CA ASP A 237 -15.73 -12.46 -2.65
C ASP A 237 -16.97 -11.59 -2.31
N ASP A 238 -17.55 -10.92 -3.32
CA ASP A 238 -18.76 -10.10 -3.10
C ASP A 238 -19.94 -10.93 -2.56
N ALA A 239 -20.83 -10.30 -1.78
CA ALA A 239 -22.09 -10.87 -1.33
C ALA A 239 -22.98 -11.38 -2.49
N GLU A 240 -23.62 -12.54 -2.26
CA GLU A 240 -24.56 -13.17 -3.20
C GLU A 240 -25.72 -12.22 -3.56
N LEU A 241 -26.19 -11.40 -2.61
CA LEU A 241 -27.28 -10.44 -2.83
C LEU A 241 -26.94 -9.42 -3.94
N TYR A 242 -25.64 -9.14 -4.12
CA TYR A 242 -25.10 -8.22 -5.11
C TYR A 242 -24.49 -8.94 -6.32
N GLY A 243 -24.69 -10.26 -6.41
CA GLY A 243 -24.31 -11.09 -7.55
C GLY A 243 -22.95 -11.76 -7.44
N GLY A 244 -22.32 -11.70 -6.26
CA GLY A 244 -21.10 -12.42 -5.95
C GLY A 244 -21.32 -13.86 -5.46
N GLY A 245 -20.28 -14.45 -4.88
CA GLY A 245 -20.22 -15.86 -4.50
C GLY A 245 -20.47 -16.13 -3.02
N ASP A 246 -20.32 -15.10 -2.19
CA ASP A 246 -20.31 -15.25 -0.75
C ASP A 246 -21.74 -15.23 -0.15
N CYS A 247 -22.04 -16.24 0.66
CA CYS A 247 -23.36 -16.50 1.20
C CYS A 247 -23.55 -16.01 2.63
N ASP A 248 -22.48 -15.59 3.31
CA ASP A 248 -22.53 -14.93 4.63
C ASP A 248 -21.42 -13.89 4.76
N ASP A 249 -21.69 -12.71 4.21
CA ASP A 249 -20.76 -11.56 4.11
C ASP A 249 -20.48 -10.85 5.45
N GLY A 250 -20.66 -11.57 6.55
CA GLY A 250 -20.17 -11.20 7.87
C GLY A 250 -19.18 -12.22 8.44
N ASP A 251 -18.84 -13.26 7.67
CA ASP A 251 -17.93 -14.33 8.04
C ASP A 251 -17.03 -14.71 6.87
N ALA A 252 -15.80 -14.19 6.93
CA ALA A 252 -14.71 -14.45 5.99
C ALA A 252 -14.26 -15.93 5.89
N GLY A 253 -15.06 -16.89 6.37
CA GLY A 253 -14.91 -18.33 6.20
C GLY A 253 -15.95 -18.96 5.26
N ALA A 254 -16.99 -18.22 4.85
CA ALA A 254 -18.25 -18.75 4.34
C ALA A 254 -18.47 -18.60 2.82
N TYR A 255 -17.44 -18.78 2.02
CA TYR A 255 -17.42 -18.46 0.59
C TYR A 255 -18.35 -19.24 -0.37
N THR A 256 -18.62 -20.53 -0.13
CA THR A 256 -19.51 -21.42 -0.94
C THR A 256 -19.60 -22.84 -0.33
N GLY A 257 -20.75 -23.54 -0.45
CA GLY A 257 -20.87 -24.98 -0.13
C GLY A 257 -21.61 -25.31 1.19
N LEU A 258 -21.42 -26.54 1.72
CA LEU A 258 -22.24 -27.33 2.68
C LEU A 258 -22.92 -26.62 3.87
N ASN A 259 -22.60 -25.37 4.15
CA ASN A 259 -23.15 -24.56 5.24
C ASN A 259 -24.09 -23.43 4.77
N CYS A 260 -24.18 -23.16 3.47
CA CYS A 260 -24.85 -21.97 2.92
C CYS A 260 -26.24 -22.24 2.33
N ARG A 261 -27.17 -22.81 3.12
CA ARG A 261 -28.56 -23.14 2.72
C ARG A 261 -28.66 -24.40 1.84
N PRO A 262 -29.80 -25.13 1.90
CA PRO A 262 -30.07 -26.21 0.94
C PRO A 262 -30.07 -25.69 -0.50
N ASP A 263 -29.34 -26.34 -1.41
CA ASP A 263 -29.45 -26.15 -2.86
C ASP A 263 -30.85 -26.66 -3.31
N PRO A 264 -31.81 -25.79 -3.63
CA PRO A 264 -33.16 -26.24 -4.02
C PRO A 264 -33.18 -26.90 -5.40
N GLY A 265 -32.13 -26.72 -6.19
CA GLY A 265 -31.89 -27.41 -7.46
C GLY A 265 -31.29 -28.81 -7.26
N CYS A 266 -30.72 -29.07 -6.09
CA CYS A 266 -30.28 -30.39 -5.67
C CYS A 266 -31.49 -31.32 -5.50
N VAL A 267 -31.43 -32.49 -6.12
CA VAL A 267 -32.36 -33.58 -5.82
C VAL A 267 -31.54 -34.69 -5.19
N SER A 268 -31.63 -34.81 -3.86
CA SER A 268 -30.92 -35.84 -3.13
C SER A 268 -31.35 -37.24 -3.59
N VAL A 269 -30.44 -38.20 -3.44
CA VAL A 269 -30.67 -39.58 -3.86
C VAL A 269 -31.85 -40.20 -3.10
N SER A 270 -32.83 -40.74 -3.84
CA SER A 270 -34.02 -41.36 -3.23
C SER A 270 -33.69 -42.47 -2.22
N LEU A 271 -34.51 -42.60 -1.16
CA LEU A 271 -34.38 -43.65 -0.15
C LEU A 271 -34.35 -45.07 -0.73
N THR A 272 -35.08 -45.32 -1.82
CA THR A 272 -35.05 -46.62 -2.52
C THR A 272 -33.68 -46.91 -3.12
N THR A 273 -33.02 -45.88 -3.65
CA THR A 273 -31.69 -46.01 -4.23
C THR A 273 -30.66 -46.25 -3.12
N LEU A 274 -30.71 -45.48 -2.02
CA LEU A 274 -29.89 -45.71 -0.82
C LEU A 274 -30.02 -47.15 -0.32
N ALA A 275 -31.24 -47.62 -0.06
CA ALA A 275 -31.49 -48.97 0.42
C ALA A 275 -30.99 -50.08 -0.54
N SER A 276 -31.03 -49.83 -1.86
CA SER A 276 -30.54 -50.80 -2.86
C SER A 276 -29.02 -50.88 -2.99
N LYS A 277 -28.32 -49.83 -2.53
CA LYS A 277 -26.86 -49.70 -2.56
C LYS A 277 -26.22 -49.84 -1.18
N ASP A 278 -27.05 -50.00 -0.15
CA ASP A 278 -26.63 -50.17 1.23
C ASP A 278 -25.80 -51.45 1.42
N PRO A 279 -24.59 -51.34 1.99
CA PRO A 279 -23.74 -52.48 2.25
C PRO A 279 -24.16 -53.24 3.51
N SER A 280 -25.10 -54.18 3.37
CA SER A 280 -25.43 -55.17 4.41
C SER A 280 -25.54 -54.59 5.83
N GLY A 281 -26.22 -53.45 5.96
CA GLY A 281 -26.44 -52.77 7.23
C GLY A 281 -25.54 -51.54 7.35
N GLY A 282 -26.00 -50.44 6.76
CA GLY A 282 -25.41 -49.12 6.91
C GLY A 282 -25.17 -48.75 8.37
N SER A 283 -24.08 -48.04 8.64
CA SER A 283 -23.65 -47.64 9.99
C SER A 283 -23.75 -46.15 10.25
N ASP A 284 -23.63 -45.35 9.19
CA ASP A 284 -23.75 -43.91 9.22
C ASP A 284 -24.09 -43.36 7.81
N LEU A 285 -24.51 -42.10 7.73
CA LEU A 285 -24.89 -41.42 6.48
C LEU A 285 -24.43 -39.94 6.52
N VAL A 286 -23.85 -39.46 5.43
CA VAL A 286 -23.53 -38.03 5.23
C VAL A 286 -23.73 -37.64 3.77
N PHE A 287 -24.04 -36.38 3.49
CA PHE A 287 -24.18 -35.85 2.14
C PHE A 287 -23.08 -34.83 1.83
N ASP A 288 -22.69 -34.71 0.55
CA ASP A 288 -21.83 -33.62 0.05
C ASP A 288 -22.61 -32.60 -0.80
N ASP A 289 -21.95 -31.49 -1.13
CA ASP A 289 -22.47 -30.42 -1.99
C ASP A 289 -22.78 -30.84 -3.43
N SER A 290 -22.29 -32.01 -3.85
CA SER A 290 -22.64 -32.58 -5.15
C SER A 290 -23.93 -33.43 -5.10
N CYS A 291 -24.71 -33.29 -4.03
CA CYS A 291 -25.92 -34.07 -3.76
C CYS A 291 -25.66 -35.57 -3.61
N ALA A 292 -24.40 -35.97 -3.42
CA ALA A 292 -24.06 -37.37 -3.27
C ALA A 292 -24.20 -37.78 -1.81
N ALA A 293 -24.81 -38.95 -1.59
CA ALA A 293 -24.83 -39.58 -0.28
C ALA A 293 -23.62 -40.50 -0.11
N TYR A 294 -23.10 -40.54 1.10
CA TYR A 294 -22.10 -41.50 1.53
C TYR A 294 -22.74 -42.43 2.56
N VAL A 295 -22.61 -43.73 2.36
CA VAL A 295 -23.11 -44.76 3.29
C VAL A 295 -21.96 -45.69 3.68
N SER A 296 -21.70 -45.88 4.96
CA SER A 296 -20.65 -46.79 5.49
C SER A 296 -21.25 -48.13 5.94
N SER A 297 -20.43 -49.20 6.04
CA SER A 297 -20.88 -50.55 6.42
C SER A 297 -20.41 -51.05 7.79
N LEU A 298 -21.15 -52.01 8.38
CA LEU A 298 -20.88 -52.62 9.70
C LEU A 298 -20.47 -54.12 9.67
N ILE A 299 -20.15 -54.74 8.52
CA ILE A 299 -19.87 -56.19 8.45
C ILE A 299 -18.38 -56.55 8.39
N SER A 300 -17.92 -57.29 9.41
CA SER A 300 -16.64 -58.02 9.47
C SER A 300 -16.28 -58.76 8.17
N GLY A 301 -15.31 -58.25 7.41
CA GLY A 301 -14.64 -58.95 6.32
C GLY A 301 -14.09 -57.99 5.27
N THR A 302 -14.95 -57.14 4.73
CA THR A 302 -14.59 -56.03 3.85
C THR A 302 -15.60 -54.91 4.01
N ASP A 303 -15.21 -53.87 4.72
CA ASP A 303 -16.04 -52.71 4.97
C ASP A 303 -15.80 -51.66 3.88
N TYR A 304 -16.86 -50.94 3.50
CA TYR A 304 -16.82 -49.97 2.40
C TYR A 304 -17.55 -48.71 2.76
N VAL A 305 -17.16 -47.60 2.12
CA VAL A 305 -17.99 -46.40 2.01
C VAL A 305 -18.47 -46.30 0.57
N TYR A 306 -19.77 -46.17 0.36
CA TYR A 306 -20.37 -45.99 -0.95
C TYR A 306 -20.65 -44.51 -1.17
N LYS A 307 -19.99 -43.89 -2.15
CA LYS A 307 -20.46 -42.61 -2.71
C LYS A 307 -21.56 -42.90 -3.72
N ILE A 308 -22.77 -42.47 -3.44
CA ILE A 308 -23.95 -42.62 -4.28
C ILE A 308 -24.28 -41.22 -4.83
N ALA A 309 -23.94 -40.96 -6.08
CA ALA A 309 -24.22 -39.69 -6.74
C ALA A 309 -25.74 -39.48 -6.89
N ALA A 310 -26.15 -38.23 -7.14
CA ALA A 310 -27.56 -37.86 -7.31
C ALA A 310 -28.27 -38.65 -8.43
N ASP A 311 -27.54 -39.06 -9.47
CA ASP A 311 -28.06 -39.91 -10.54
C ASP A 311 -28.23 -41.40 -10.15
N GLY A 312 -27.87 -41.76 -8.92
CA GLY A 312 -27.90 -43.12 -8.36
C GLY A 312 -26.66 -43.95 -8.68
N THR A 313 -25.66 -43.40 -9.36
CA THR A 313 -24.39 -44.07 -9.63
C THR A 313 -23.62 -44.27 -8.33
N ALA A 314 -23.29 -45.52 -8.01
CA ALA A 314 -22.57 -45.89 -6.79
C ALA A 314 -21.10 -46.20 -7.08
N THR A 315 -20.20 -45.49 -6.41
CA THR A 315 -18.75 -45.71 -6.43
C THR A 315 -18.29 -46.18 -5.05
N VAL A 316 -17.51 -47.25 -5.02
CA VAL A 316 -16.96 -47.80 -3.78
C VAL A 316 -15.66 -47.08 -3.43
N ILE A 317 -15.62 -46.47 -2.25
CA ILE A 317 -14.41 -46.00 -1.60
C ILE A 317 -13.86 -47.17 -0.79
N THR A 318 -12.64 -47.55 -1.15
CA THR A 318 -11.90 -48.73 -0.69
C THR A 318 -10.79 -48.35 0.31
N GLY A 319 -10.03 -49.34 0.79
CA GLY A 319 -8.93 -49.14 1.74
C GLY A 319 -9.07 -49.94 3.03
N TYR A 320 -10.23 -50.58 3.25
CA TYR A 320 -10.56 -51.28 4.48
C TYR A 320 -10.71 -52.78 4.24
N SER A 321 -9.83 -53.59 4.83
CA SER A 321 -10.04 -55.03 4.98
C SER A 321 -10.23 -55.34 6.46
N ASN A 322 -11.43 -55.78 6.86
CA ASN A 322 -11.81 -56.09 8.24
C ASN A 322 -11.89 -54.89 9.22
N TYR A 323 -12.36 -53.71 8.78
CA TYR A 323 -12.47 -52.54 9.68
C TYR A 323 -13.92 -52.13 9.90
N ASN A 324 -14.45 -52.26 11.11
CA ASN A 324 -15.77 -51.69 11.43
C ASN A 324 -15.72 -50.16 11.26
N ILE A 325 -16.61 -49.57 10.44
CA ILE A 325 -16.74 -48.12 10.20
C ILE A 325 -17.99 -47.58 10.90
N PRO A 326 -17.92 -47.28 12.21
CA PRO A 326 -19.09 -46.87 12.99
C PRO A 326 -19.58 -45.44 12.77
N ALA A 327 -18.70 -44.54 12.32
CA ALA A 327 -19.08 -43.16 12.07
C ALA A 327 -18.20 -42.55 10.97
N MET A 328 -18.78 -41.68 10.17
CA MET A 328 -18.10 -40.95 9.11
C MET A 328 -18.64 -39.53 8.97
N THR A 329 -17.86 -38.68 8.31
CA THR A 329 -18.22 -37.32 7.98
C THR A 329 -17.41 -36.87 6.76
N LEU A 330 -17.57 -35.63 6.33
CA LEU A 330 -16.77 -35.01 5.30
C LEU A 330 -15.90 -33.92 5.93
N SER A 331 -14.66 -33.79 5.46
CA SER A 331 -13.87 -32.59 5.73
C SER A 331 -14.40 -31.41 4.91
N PRO A 332 -14.05 -30.16 5.26
CA PRO A 332 -14.36 -28.97 4.44
C PRO A 332 -13.95 -29.14 2.96
N ALA A 333 -12.83 -29.82 2.70
CA ALA A 333 -12.38 -30.14 1.33
C ALA A 333 -13.15 -31.28 0.62
N GLY A 334 -14.32 -31.69 1.11
CA GLY A 334 -15.17 -32.76 0.55
C GLY A 334 -14.60 -34.18 0.63
N LYS A 335 -13.57 -34.42 1.46
CA LYS A 335 -12.96 -35.76 1.63
C LYS A 335 -13.70 -36.55 2.70
N VAL A 336 -13.95 -37.83 2.43
CA VAL A 336 -14.49 -38.75 3.43
C VAL A 336 -13.51 -38.93 4.58
N VAL A 337 -13.98 -38.68 5.79
CA VAL A 337 -13.29 -38.93 7.06
C VAL A 337 -14.08 -39.97 7.82
N VAL A 338 -13.41 -40.99 8.33
CA VAL A 338 -14.07 -42.05 9.11
C VAL A 338 -13.38 -42.29 10.44
N SER A 339 -14.17 -42.71 11.41
CA SER A 339 -13.66 -43.47 12.56
C SER A 339 -13.74 -44.97 12.25
N HIS A 340 -12.71 -45.74 12.61
CA HIS A 340 -12.69 -47.18 12.32
C HIS A 340 -11.82 -47.98 13.30
N ASN A 341 -12.10 -49.28 13.42
CA ASN A 341 -11.39 -50.24 14.28
C ASN A 341 -10.81 -51.40 13.45
N ASP A 342 -9.54 -51.76 13.67
CA ASP A 342 -8.82 -52.84 12.98
C ASP A 342 -8.70 -54.16 13.76
N ASN A 343 -9.59 -54.39 14.74
CA ASN A 343 -9.53 -55.45 15.74
C ASN A 343 -8.33 -55.37 16.71
N SER A 344 -7.52 -54.31 16.67
CA SER A 344 -6.38 -54.12 17.59
C SER A 344 -6.09 -52.66 17.99
N THR A 345 -6.51 -51.69 17.18
CA THR A 345 -6.34 -50.25 17.33
C THR A 345 -7.52 -49.54 16.68
N ASN A 346 -7.92 -48.39 17.23
CA ASN A 346 -8.84 -47.52 16.50
C ASN A 346 -8.09 -46.33 15.92
N ALA A 347 -8.69 -45.77 14.88
CA ALA A 347 -8.08 -44.70 14.14
C ALA A 347 -9.12 -43.78 13.52
N VAL A 348 -8.64 -42.58 13.19
CA VAL A 348 -9.30 -41.68 12.25
C VAL A 348 -8.53 -41.76 10.93
N GLY A 349 -9.26 -42.06 9.86
CA GLY A 349 -8.74 -42.12 8.50
C GLY A 349 -9.42 -41.08 7.62
N GLN A 350 -8.69 -40.58 6.61
CA GLN A 350 -9.24 -39.68 5.59
C GLN A 350 -8.89 -40.17 4.19
N GLN A 351 -9.78 -39.89 3.25
CA GLN A 351 -9.59 -40.15 1.83
C GLN A 351 -8.43 -39.33 1.26
N GLY A 352 -7.47 -40.02 0.64
CA GLY A 352 -6.37 -39.39 -0.11
C GLY A 352 -6.79 -38.97 -1.52
N SER A 353 -5.82 -38.77 -2.42
CA SER A 353 -6.09 -38.54 -3.84
C SER A 353 -6.53 -39.84 -4.54
N GLY A 354 -7.81 -40.17 -4.46
CA GLY A 354 -8.39 -41.39 -5.06
C GLY A 354 -9.48 -42.00 -4.19
N THR A 355 -9.73 -43.29 -4.36
CA THR A 355 -10.77 -44.03 -3.62
C THR A 355 -10.20 -44.80 -2.43
N THR A 356 -9.03 -44.41 -1.90
CA THR A 356 -8.41 -45.09 -0.76
C THR A 356 -8.34 -44.16 0.45
N ILE A 357 -8.80 -44.67 1.60
CA ILE A 357 -8.66 -43.97 2.87
C ILE A 357 -7.42 -44.49 3.60
N SER A 358 -6.63 -43.56 4.16
CA SER A 358 -5.41 -43.86 4.90
C SER A 358 -5.56 -43.47 6.36
N ASN A 359 -5.01 -44.27 7.29
CA ASN A 359 -4.98 -43.93 8.71
C ASN A 359 -4.11 -42.68 8.90
N LEU A 360 -4.70 -41.62 9.41
CA LEU A 360 -3.97 -40.39 9.75
C LEU A 360 -3.60 -40.36 11.23
N VAL A 361 -4.50 -40.86 12.08
CA VAL A 361 -4.37 -40.79 13.53
C VAL A 361 -4.66 -42.16 14.14
N THR A 362 -3.65 -42.85 14.68
CA THR A 362 -3.79 -44.20 15.28
C THR A 362 -3.69 -44.18 16.81
N GLY A 363 -4.53 -44.92 17.53
CA GLY A 363 -4.49 -44.97 19.00
C GLY A 363 -5.13 -46.21 19.63
N THR A 364 -4.75 -46.50 20.88
CA THR A 364 -5.45 -47.45 21.73
C THR A 364 -6.57 -46.72 22.47
N PHE A 365 -7.82 -46.89 22.04
CA PHE A 365 -8.96 -46.41 22.79
C PHE A 365 -9.30 -47.51 23.80
N SER A 366 -9.48 -47.15 25.07
CA SER A 366 -9.48 -48.15 26.14
C SER A 366 -10.63 -49.16 25.98
N SER A 367 -10.27 -50.41 25.71
CA SER A 367 -11.17 -51.58 25.60
C SER A 367 -11.76 -52.05 26.95
N GLY A 368 -11.87 -51.16 27.93
CA GLY A 368 -12.14 -51.51 29.32
C GLY A 368 -13.57 -51.26 29.84
N SER A 369 -14.47 -50.67 29.05
CA SER A 369 -15.81 -50.38 29.54
C SER A 369 -16.74 -51.59 29.32
N SER A 370 -17.40 -52.04 30.38
CA SER A 370 -18.45 -53.08 30.36
C SER A 370 -19.74 -52.63 29.66
N TRP A 371 -19.66 -51.59 28.82
CA TRP A 371 -20.77 -50.79 28.31
C TRP A 371 -20.74 -50.68 26.78
N ALA A 372 -20.07 -51.62 26.13
CA ALA A 372 -20.17 -51.80 24.69
C ALA A 372 -21.64 -51.90 24.26
N ASN A 373 -22.09 -50.99 23.39
CA ASN A 373 -23.19 -51.32 22.49
C ASN A 373 -22.74 -52.58 21.73
N SER A 374 -23.57 -53.63 21.75
CA SER A 374 -23.25 -54.92 21.12
C SER A 374 -22.83 -54.81 19.65
N TYR A 375 -23.17 -53.70 18.98
CA TYR A 375 -22.88 -53.44 17.57
C TYR A 375 -21.66 -52.51 17.32
N MET A 376 -21.40 -51.54 18.21
CA MET A 376 -20.38 -50.48 18.04
C MET A 376 -19.14 -50.75 18.89
N ASN A 377 -18.70 -52.01 18.88
CA ASN A 377 -17.60 -52.42 19.71
C ASN A 377 -16.29 -51.76 19.24
N TYR A 378 -15.69 -51.01 20.17
CA TYR A 378 -14.32 -50.46 20.20
C TYR A 378 -14.07 -49.06 19.63
N CYS A 379 -15.01 -48.37 18.97
CA CYS A 379 -14.77 -47.08 18.31
C CYS A 379 -15.69 -45.93 18.76
N SER A 380 -15.40 -44.71 18.28
CA SER A 380 -16.24 -43.52 18.45
C SER A 380 -17.64 -43.70 17.84
N SER A 381 -18.65 -43.14 18.49
CA SER A 381 -20.06 -43.21 18.07
C SER A 381 -20.47 -42.14 17.06
N SER A 382 -19.63 -41.12 16.86
CA SER A 382 -19.85 -40.00 15.95
C SER A 382 -18.50 -39.31 15.67
N ILE A 383 -18.42 -38.56 14.58
CA ILE A 383 -17.25 -37.79 14.16
C ILE A 383 -17.72 -36.55 13.39
N ALA A 384 -17.07 -35.41 13.63
CA ALA A 384 -17.31 -34.17 12.88
C ALA A 384 -15.95 -33.51 12.58
N VAL A 385 -15.85 -32.70 11.52
CA VAL A 385 -14.61 -32.02 11.13
C VAL A 385 -14.89 -30.53 11.00
N ASP A 386 -14.08 -29.72 11.66
CA ASP A 386 -14.12 -28.25 11.53
C ASP A 386 -13.12 -27.74 10.48
N ASP A 387 -13.12 -26.43 10.23
CA ASP A 387 -12.24 -25.77 9.26
C ASP A 387 -10.76 -25.78 9.68
N ALA A 388 -10.49 -25.93 10.97
CA ALA A 388 -9.15 -26.17 11.50
C ALA A 388 -8.62 -27.60 11.21
N ASN A 389 -9.36 -28.41 10.44
CA ASN A 389 -9.05 -29.81 10.14
C ASN A 389 -8.95 -30.68 11.41
N CYS A 390 -9.67 -30.31 12.46
CA CYS A 390 -9.82 -31.13 13.66
C CYS A 390 -10.99 -32.09 13.47
N ALA A 391 -10.68 -33.39 13.36
CA ALA A 391 -11.71 -34.42 13.47
C ALA A 391 -12.09 -34.62 14.94
N TRP A 392 -13.18 -33.99 15.35
CA TRP A 392 -13.76 -34.08 16.67
C TRP A 392 -14.41 -35.44 16.88
N THR A 393 -13.96 -36.16 17.91
CA THR A 393 -14.44 -37.51 18.16
C THR A 393 -14.49 -37.85 19.66
N PRO A 394 -15.55 -38.53 20.13
CA PRO A 394 -15.77 -38.77 21.55
C PRO A 394 -15.03 -39.97 22.15
N ASN A 395 -15.00 -40.02 23.50
CA ASN A 395 -14.81 -41.20 24.36
C ASN A 395 -13.43 -41.88 24.35
N PHE A 396 -12.39 -41.14 24.74
CA PHE A 396 -11.07 -41.72 25.06
C PHE A 396 -10.97 -42.31 26.48
N SER A 397 -11.85 -41.91 27.41
CA SER A 397 -11.77 -42.31 28.83
C SER A 397 -13.11 -42.74 29.48
N GLY A 398 -14.21 -42.82 28.71
CA GLY A 398 -15.53 -43.23 29.21
C GLY A 398 -16.29 -42.20 30.05
N LYS A 399 -15.84 -40.94 30.09
CA LYS A 399 -16.51 -39.82 30.78
C LYS A 399 -16.87 -38.65 29.84
N GLY A 400 -17.06 -38.88 28.54
CA GLY A 400 -17.40 -37.79 27.62
C GLY A 400 -16.23 -36.89 27.24
N THR A 401 -15.03 -37.45 27.11
CA THR A 401 -13.87 -36.70 26.61
C THR A 401 -14.04 -36.41 25.13
N LEU A 402 -13.92 -35.14 24.74
CA LEU A 402 -13.94 -34.68 23.36
C LEU A 402 -12.50 -34.41 22.91
N VAL A 403 -12.10 -35.02 21.79
CA VAL A 403 -10.72 -34.98 21.30
C VAL A 403 -10.70 -34.51 19.85
N CYS A 404 -9.76 -33.63 19.54
CA CYS A 404 -9.37 -33.34 18.17
C CYS A 404 -8.32 -34.34 17.73
N ALA A 405 -8.59 -35.03 16.63
CA ALA A 405 -7.62 -35.72 15.79
C ALA A 405 -7.31 -34.82 14.59
N ASN A 406 -6.19 -34.08 14.64
CA ASN A 406 -5.86 -33.13 13.59
C ASN A 406 -5.41 -33.86 12.32
N LEU A 407 -6.16 -33.68 11.23
CA LEU A 407 -6.00 -34.44 9.99
C LEU A 407 -4.70 -34.05 9.25
N SER A 408 -4.24 -32.81 9.42
CA SER A 408 -3.03 -32.29 8.76
C SER A 408 -1.74 -32.74 9.43
N THR A 409 -1.73 -32.79 10.76
CA THR A 409 -0.51 -33.05 11.56
C THR A 409 -0.45 -34.47 12.13
N GLY A 410 -1.59 -35.18 12.17
CA GLY A 410 -1.73 -36.45 12.86
C GLY A 410 -1.73 -36.34 14.40
N ALA A 411 -1.69 -35.11 14.94
CA ALA A 411 -1.66 -34.86 16.37
C ALA A 411 -3.02 -35.11 17.04
N LYS A 412 -2.99 -35.40 18.35
CA LYS A 412 -4.20 -35.58 19.17
C LYS A 412 -4.16 -34.66 20.38
N SER A 413 -5.27 -33.98 20.63
CA SER A 413 -5.45 -33.14 21.81
C SER A 413 -6.82 -33.36 22.42
N THR A 414 -6.88 -33.51 23.74
CA THR A 414 -8.13 -33.46 24.48
C THR A 414 -8.53 -32.01 24.68
N LEU A 415 -9.74 -31.65 24.25
CA LEU A 415 -10.30 -30.32 24.46
C LEU A 415 -10.90 -30.21 25.85
N LEU A 416 -11.97 -30.95 26.11
CA LEU A 416 -12.69 -30.94 27.38
C LEU A 416 -13.33 -32.31 27.70
N THR A 417 -13.95 -32.40 28.87
CA THR A 417 -14.69 -33.60 29.31
C THR A 417 -16.08 -33.18 29.76
N LEU A 418 -17.11 -33.68 29.08
CA LEU A 418 -18.51 -33.42 29.42
C LEU A 418 -18.99 -34.29 30.58
N SER A 419 -20.23 -34.06 31.02
CA SER A 419 -20.76 -34.67 32.24
C SER A 419 -21.10 -36.16 32.11
N ASP A 420 -21.24 -36.66 30.88
CA ASP A 420 -21.64 -38.04 30.57
C ASP A 420 -21.04 -38.50 29.23
N ARG A 421 -21.31 -39.73 28.79
CA ARG A 421 -20.87 -40.27 27.49
C ARG A 421 -21.37 -39.37 26.36
N ILE A 422 -20.45 -38.97 25.47
CA ILE A 422 -20.81 -38.27 24.23
C ILE A 422 -21.27 -39.29 23.20
N GLU A 423 -22.42 -39.05 22.58
CA GLU A 423 -23.01 -39.93 21.56
C GLU A 423 -22.92 -39.31 20.16
N GLY A 424 -23.36 -38.05 20.01
CA GLY A 424 -23.30 -37.27 18.78
C GLY A 424 -22.37 -36.07 18.91
N VAL A 425 -21.64 -35.77 17.83
CA VAL A 425 -20.92 -34.52 17.61
C VAL A 425 -21.22 -34.02 16.20
N TYR A 426 -21.36 -32.71 16.04
CA TYR A 426 -21.66 -32.10 14.75
C TYR A 426 -21.08 -30.69 14.70
N VAL A 427 -20.60 -30.24 13.54
CA VAL A 427 -20.20 -28.85 13.32
C VAL A 427 -21.34 -28.17 12.57
N GLY A 428 -21.95 -27.15 13.18
CA GLY A 428 -23.07 -26.41 12.62
C GLY A 428 -22.64 -25.47 11.49
N PRO A 429 -23.61 -24.83 10.81
CA PRO A 429 -23.33 -23.85 9.76
C PRO A 429 -22.58 -22.62 10.30
N ASP A 430 -22.74 -22.31 11.59
CA ASP A 430 -22.04 -21.25 12.33
C ASP A 430 -20.57 -21.59 12.68
N GLY A 431 -20.02 -22.68 12.12
CA GLY A 431 -18.72 -23.24 12.54
C GLY A 431 -18.70 -23.79 13.97
N GLY A 432 -19.83 -23.72 14.69
CA GLY A 432 -19.95 -24.09 16.09
C GLY A 432 -19.96 -25.60 16.30
N LEU A 433 -19.28 -26.08 17.34
CA LEU A 433 -19.25 -27.51 17.67
C LEU A 433 -20.40 -27.88 18.62
N TYR A 434 -21.32 -28.72 18.16
CA TYR A 434 -22.42 -29.26 18.95
C TYR A 434 -22.08 -30.66 19.43
N ALA A 435 -22.43 -30.97 20.68
CA ALA A 435 -22.20 -32.28 21.27
C ALA A 435 -23.37 -32.70 22.17
N SER A 436 -23.75 -33.97 22.11
CA SER A 436 -24.70 -34.55 23.07
C SER A 436 -23.95 -35.41 24.09
N ALA A 437 -24.21 -35.21 25.38
CA ALA A 437 -23.70 -36.07 26.44
C ALA A 437 -24.81 -36.53 27.39
N GLY A 438 -25.08 -37.83 27.42
CA GLY A 438 -26.20 -38.40 28.17
C GLY A 438 -27.52 -37.82 27.68
N LYS A 439 -28.16 -36.98 28.50
CA LYS A 439 -29.43 -36.32 28.14
C LYS A 439 -29.28 -34.88 27.69
N VAL A 440 -28.06 -34.34 27.67
CA VAL A 440 -27.84 -32.89 27.54
C VAL A 440 -27.22 -32.59 26.17
N LEU A 441 -27.80 -31.61 25.47
CA LEU A 441 -27.23 -30.98 24.29
C LEU A 441 -26.35 -29.81 24.73
N TYR A 442 -25.14 -29.73 24.17
CA TYR A 442 -24.17 -28.66 24.40
C TYR A 442 -23.79 -27.99 23.08
N THR A 443 -23.52 -26.70 23.14
CA THR A 443 -22.56 -26.04 22.23
C THR A 443 -21.19 -26.00 22.92
N VAL A 444 -20.12 -26.10 22.14
CA VAL A 444 -18.73 -26.21 22.57
C VAL A 444 -17.91 -25.15 21.85
N ASP A 445 -17.27 -24.28 22.64
CA ASP A 445 -16.25 -23.36 22.15
C ASP A 445 -14.90 -24.08 22.13
N THR A 446 -14.43 -24.37 20.93
CA THR A 446 -13.17 -25.10 20.68
C THR A 446 -11.93 -24.25 21.00
N SER A 447 -12.04 -22.92 20.92
CA SER A 447 -10.95 -21.99 21.20
C SER A 447 -10.74 -21.81 22.70
N ALA A 448 -11.83 -21.69 23.47
CA ALA A 448 -11.80 -21.50 24.90
C ALA A 448 -11.80 -22.82 25.70
N ALA A 449 -12.04 -23.95 25.03
CA ALA A 449 -12.25 -25.26 25.67
C ALA A 449 -13.37 -25.24 26.72
N THR A 450 -14.47 -24.55 26.39
CA THR A 450 -15.66 -24.46 27.26
C THR A 450 -16.90 -25.03 26.58
N SER A 451 -17.95 -25.27 27.36
CA SER A 451 -19.22 -25.80 26.85
C SER A 451 -20.41 -25.17 27.56
N VAL A 452 -21.48 -24.90 26.82
CA VAL A 452 -22.75 -24.40 27.35
C VAL A 452 -23.84 -25.43 27.10
N ALA A 453 -24.56 -25.84 28.15
CA ALA A 453 -25.71 -26.71 28.01
C ALA A 453 -26.90 -25.92 27.44
N LEU A 454 -27.37 -26.32 26.25
CA LEU A 454 -28.50 -25.68 25.55
C LEU A 454 -29.83 -26.28 26.01
N TYR A 455 -29.89 -27.61 26.13
CA TYR A 455 -31.12 -28.32 26.44
C TYR A 455 -30.87 -29.64 27.19
N THR A 456 -31.83 -30.07 28.02
CA THR A 456 -31.81 -31.38 28.68
C THR A 456 -33.06 -32.18 28.33
N ALA A 457 -32.88 -33.25 27.58
CA ALA A 457 -33.93 -34.16 27.13
C ALA A 457 -34.48 -35.04 28.27
N SER A 458 -35.66 -35.61 28.03
CA SER A 458 -36.30 -36.55 28.96
C SER A 458 -35.60 -37.93 28.97
N ALA A 459 -35.01 -38.30 27.84
CA ALA A 459 -34.30 -39.56 27.56
C ALA A 459 -32.85 -39.29 27.12
N THR A 460 -32.03 -40.35 27.03
CA THR A 460 -30.64 -40.23 26.56
C THR A 460 -30.63 -39.92 25.06
N ILE A 461 -29.84 -38.95 24.64
CA ILE A 461 -29.64 -38.59 23.24
C ILE A 461 -28.69 -39.61 22.62
N LEU A 462 -29.05 -40.14 21.45
CA LEU A 462 -28.33 -41.18 20.71
C LEU A 462 -27.53 -40.63 19.53
N ASP A 463 -28.02 -39.56 18.92
CA ASP A 463 -27.40 -38.89 17.78
C ASP A 463 -27.93 -37.47 17.65
N LEU A 464 -27.22 -36.62 16.90
CA LEU A 464 -27.68 -35.27 16.61
C LEU A 464 -27.24 -34.84 15.22
N VAL A 465 -28.02 -33.96 14.62
CA VAL A 465 -27.66 -33.23 13.39
C VAL A 465 -28.14 -31.78 13.52
N VAL A 466 -27.44 -30.84 12.90
CA VAL A 466 -27.81 -29.43 12.85
C VAL A 466 -28.20 -29.10 11.41
N ASP A 467 -29.33 -28.42 11.22
CA ASP A 467 -29.75 -27.98 9.90
C ASP A 467 -29.10 -26.64 9.50
N TYR A 468 -29.42 -26.18 8.29
CA TYR A 468 -28.88 -24.94 7.71
C TYR A 468 -29.32 -23.67 8.43
N ASN A 469 -30.35 -23.72 9.28
CA ASN A 469 -30.80 -22.60 10.08
C ASN A 469 -30.20 -22.62 11.50
N GLY A 470 -29.34 -23.61 11.81
CA GLY A 470 -28.78 -23.82 13.13
C GLY A 470 -29.69 -24.60 14.08
N ASP A 471 -30.87 -25.06 13.63
CA ASP A 471 -31.76 -25.86 14.45
C ASP A 471 -31.20 -27.28 14.64
N VAL A 472 -31.39 -27.84 15.83
CA VAL A 472 -30.79 -29.12 16.21
C VAL A 472 -31.84 -30.22 16.31
N TYR A 473 -31.64 -31.31 15.58
CA TYR A 473 -32.47 -32.51 15.64
C TYR A 473 -31.76 -33.59 16.46
N LEU A 474 -32.45 -34.13 17.47
CA LEU A 474 -31.89 -35.07 18.46
C LEU A 474 -32.67 -36.38 18.44
N GLU A 475 -32.02 -37.50 18.12
CA GLU A 475 -32.62 -38.82 18.32
C GLU A 475 -32.40 -39.26 19.78
N THR A 476 -33.42 -39.87 20.41
CA THR A 476 -33.31 -40.28 21.81
C THR A 476 -33.76 -41.73 22.06
N THR A 477 -33.29 -42.32 23.18
CA THR A 477 -33.78 -43.62 23.68
C THR A 477 -35.26 -43.61 24.08
N GLY A 478 -35.92 -42.46 24.01
CA GLY A 478 -37.36 -42.31 24.19
C GLY A 478 -38.18 -42.73 22.98
N ASN A 479 -37.53 -43.14 21.87
CA ASN A 479 -38.15 -43.39 20.57
C ASN A 479 -38.79 -42.12 19.98
N GLU A 480 -38.11 -40.98 20.14
CA GLU A 480 -38.52 -39.67 19.63
C GLU A 480 -37.33 -38.96 18.99
N ILE A 481 -37.61 -38.20 17.92
CA ILE A 481 -36.74 -37.15 17.41
C ILE A 481 -37.23 -35.84 18.02
N LEU A 482 -36.35 -35.13 18.72
CA LEU A 482 -36.63 -33.78 19.22
C LEU A 482 -36.10 -32.75 18.22
N HIS A 483 -36.79 -31.63 18.08
CA HIS A 483 -36.33 -30.44 17.37
C HIS A 483 -36.10 -29.33 18.39
N TYR A 484 -34.85 -28.87 18.50
CA TYR A 484 -34.44 -27.71 19.26
C TYR A 484 -34.29 -26.53 18.31
N ASP A 485 -35.18 -25.56 18.45
CA ASP A 485 -35.18 -24.31 17.70
C ASP A 485 -34.15 -23.36 18.32
N ALA A 486 -33.11 -23.03 17.56
CA ALA A 486 -32.01 -22.19 18.01
C ALA A 486 -32.45 -20.75 18.26
N SER A 487 -33.37 -20.23 17.45
CA SER A 487 -33.89 -18.86 17.53
C SER A 487 -34.70 -18.62 18.80
N SER A 488 -35.52 -19.61 19.20
CA SER A 488 -36.38 -19.51 20.38
C SER A 488 -35.78 -20.17 21.62
N ALA A 489 -34.69 -20.93 21.47
CA ALA A 489 -34.08 -21.78 22.49
C ALA A 489 -35.09 -22.73 23.15
N THR A 490 -35.98 -23.31 22.34
CA THR A 490 -37.01 -24.26 22.82
C THR A 490 -36.93 -25.60 22.09
N ALA A 491 -37.26 -26.68 22.80
CA ALA A 491 -37.31 -28.02 22.21
C ALA A 491 -38.72 -28.59 22.20
N SER A 492 -39.07 -29.27 21.13
CA SER A 492 -40.33 -29.99 20.96
C SER A 492 -40.12 -31.36 20.33
N VAL A 493 -41.13 -32.26 20.43
CA VAL A 493 -41.08 -33.55 19.73
C VAL A 493 -41.37 -33.29 18.25
N TYR A 494 -40.40 -33.59 17.40
CA TYR A 494 -40.54 -33.48 15.94
C TYR A 494 -41.30 -34.69 15.38
N ASP A 495 -40.86 -35.91 15.71
CA ASP A 495 -41.57 -37.14 15.35
C ASP A 495 -41.28 -38.28 16.35
N THR A 496 -42.13 -39.31 16.32
CA THR A 496 -41.96 -40.57 17.06
C THR A 496 -41.40 -41.64 16.13
N VAL A 497 -40.32 -42.30 16.52
CA VAL A 497 -39.59 -43.27 15.70
C VAL A 497 -39.57 -44.65 16.33
N SER A 498 -38.99 -45.64 15.65
CA SER A 498 -38.77 -46.97 16.23
C SER A 498 -37.38 -47.50 15.88
N GLY A 499 -36.78 -48.24 16.82
CA GLY A 499 -35.39 -48.68 16.74
C GLY A 499 -34.40 -47.52 16.92
N ASP A 500 -33.11 -47.84 16.89
CA ASP A 500 -32.03 -46.85 16.97
C ASP A 500 -31.55 -46.52 15.54
N GLY A 501 -31.32 -45.23 15.29
CA GLY A 501 -30.90 -44.71 13.99
C GLY A 501 -29.80 -43.66 14.08
N LYS A 502 -29.40 -43.20 12.89
CA LYS A 502 -28.44 -42.14 12.63
C LYS A 502 -29.08 -41.04 11.80
N LEU A 503 -28.85 -39.79 12.17
CA LEU A 503 -29.45 -38.62 11.53
C LEU A 503 -28.46 -37.96 10.56
N ALA A 504 -28.97 -37.46 9.45
CA ALA A 504 -28.24 -36.65 8.49
C ALA A 504 -29.18 -35.59 7.88
N ILE A 505 -28.62 -34.45 7.46
CA ILE A 505 -29.33 -33.45 6.66
C ILE A 505 -28.85 -33.56 5.22
N SER A 506 -29.79 -33.64 4.27
CA SER A 506 -29.49 -33.61 2.84
C SER A 506 -29.39 -32.17 2.30
N PRO A 507 -28.65 -31.93 1.21
CA PRO A 507 -28.51 -30.61 0.60
C PRO A 507 -29.80 -30.05 0.03
N ASP A 508 -30.85 -30.85 -0.12
CA ASP A 508 -32.19 -30.37 -0.49
C ASP A 508 -33.11 -30.14 0.72
N GLY A 509 -32.54 -30.00 1.92
CA GLY A 509 -33.26 -29.60 3.13
C GLY A 509 -34.12 -30.71 3.76
N ARG A 510 -33.70 -31.97 3.66
CA ARG A 510 -34.43 -33.09 4.31
C ARG A 510 -33.65 -33.62 5.49
N LEU A 511 -34.38 -33.94 6.55
CA LEU A 511 -33.90 -34.80 7.61
C LEU A 511 -34.00 -36.25 7.14
N VAL A 512 -32.88 -36.95 7.09
CA VAL A 512 -32.80 -38.35 6.72
C VAL A 512 -32.33 -39.16 7.92
N ARG A 513 -33.04 -40.25 8.20
CA ARG A 513 -32.69 -41.17 9.29
C ARG A 513 -32.37 -42.55 8.74
N LEU A 514 -31.17 -43.04 9.04
CA LEU A 514 -30.71 -44.39 8.75
C LEU A 514 -30.97 -45.29 9.96
N ILE A 515 -31.81 -46.31 9.80
CA ILE A 515 -32.09 -47.30 10.85
C ILE A 515 -31.12 -48.47 10.72
N LEU A 516 -30.38 -48.73 11.80
CA LEU A 516 -29.37 -49.77 11.86
C LEU A 516 -30.02 -51.16 11.89
N ASN A 517 -29.84 -51.98 10.84
CA ASN A 517 -30.42 -53.33 10.77
C ASN A 517 -29.45 -54.44 10.30
N PRO A 518 -28.34 -54.67 11.02
CA PRO A 518 -27.37 -55.72 10.65
C PRO A 518 -27.95 -57.14 10.86
N PRO A 519 -27.69 -58.12 9.96
CA PRO A 519 -26.86 -58.08 8.74
C PRO A 519 -27.67 -57.82 7.46
N SER A 520 -28.88 -57.28 7.58
CA SER A 520 -29.78 -56.95 6.45
C SER A 520 -29.47 -55.56 5.91
N ALA A 521 -30.07 -55.17 4.79
CA ALA A 521 -30.04 -53.78 4.36
C ALA A 521 -30.69 -52.87 5.42
N ALA A 522 -30.06 -51.72 5.68
CA ALA A 522 -30.61 -50.64 6.47
C ALA A 522 -31.92 -50.14 5.87
N THR A 523 -32.78 -49.60 6.72
CA THR A 523 -34.01 -48.91 6.31
C THR A 523 -33.85 -47.42 6.54
N TYR A 524 -34.43 -46.62 5.66
CA TYR A 524 -34.27 -45.17 5.67
C TYR A 524 -35.64 -44.50 5.82
N GLU A 525 -35.69 -43.44 6.62
CA GLU A 525 -36.85 -42.56 6.80
C GLU A 525 -36.43 -41.14 6.39
N GLU A 526 -37.34 -40.35 5.81
CA GLU A 526 -37.05 -38.96 5.42
C GLU A 526 -38.22 -38.03 5.79
N TRP A 527 -37.88 -36.80 6.15
CA TRP A 527 -38.82 -35.71 6.39
C TRP A 527 -38.33 -34.45 5.69
N THR A 528 -39.23 -33.73 5.04
CA THR A 528 -38.95 -32.37 4.55
C THR A 528 -38.90 -31.43 5.74
N LEU A 529 -37.80 -30.72 5.93
CA LEU A 529 -37.75 -29.61 6.89
C LEU A 529 -38.56 -28.45 6.29
N GLY A 530 -39.42 -27.82 7.08
CA GLY A 530 -40.28 -26.76 6.59
C GLY A 530 -39.49 -25.48 6.32
N ASP A 531 -39.83 -24.79 5.23
CA ASP A 531 -39.39 -23.42 4.90
C ASP A 531 -39.63 -22.41 6.03
#